data_AF-A0A3D4D8E2-F1
#
_entry.id   AF-A0A3D4D8E2-F1
#
_cell.length_a   1.000
_cell.length_b   1.000
_cell.length_c   1.000
_cell.angle_alpha   90.00
_cell.angle_beta   90.00
_cell.angle_gamma   90.00
#
_symmetry.space_group_name_H-M   'P 1'
#
loop_
_entity.id
_entity.type
_entity.pdbx_description
1 polymer ?
#
loop_
_entity_poly.entity_id
_entity_poly.type
_entity_poly.pdbx_seq_one_letter_code
_entity_poly.pdbx_strand_id
1 'polypeptide(L)'
;MFRYKKSVPVSYERQGYIYFSSLLYREMPEKAQRKILNLCMECGGGDYYRALFEFVTTDANATYICMKHSLSRSTLERIVRKYYEGFPRRL
;
A
#
# COMPACT_ATOMS: atom_id res chain seq x y z
N MET A 1 -7.52 1.76 -11.04
CA MET A 1 -8.40 2.95 -10.79
C MET A 1 -8.57 3.21 -9.29
N PHE A 2 -8.36 4.45 -8.83
CA PHE A 2 -8.50 4.81 -7.40
C PHE A 2 -9.93 4.61 -6.89
N ARG A 3 -10.06 3.95 -5.73
CA ARG A 3 -11.34 3.76 -5.03
C ARG A 3 -11.16 4.11 -3.57
N TYR A 4 -11.99 5.06 -3.11
CA TYR A 4 -12.04 5.49 -1.73
C TYR A 4 -12.42 4.34 -0.79
N LYS A 5 -11.68 4.21 0.31
CA LYS A 5 -11.87 3.16 1.32
C LYS A 5 -12.46 3.78 2.58
N LYS A 6 -13.77 3.59 2.78
CA LYS A 6 -14.49 4.13 3.96
C LYS A 6 -13.96 3.61 5.30
N SER A 7 -13.41 2.40 5.32
CA SER A 7 -12.87 1.77 6.53
C SER A 7 -11.48 2.29 6.93
N VAL A 8 -10.84 3.09 6.09
CA VAL A 8 -9.51 3.66 6.36
C VAL A 8 -9.71 5.09 6.89
N PRO A 9 -9.21 5.43 8.10
CA PRO A 9 -9.46 6.71 8.76
C PRO A 9 -8.56 7.83 8.20
N VAL A 10 -8.60 7.99 6.87
CA VAL A 10 -7.78 8.92 6.11
C VAL A 10 -8.70 9.62 5.10
N SER A 11 -8.57 10.94 4.94
CA SER A 11 -9.44 11.72 4.05
C SER A 11 -9.35 11.24 2.60
N TYR A 12 -10.35 11.57 1.77
CA TYR A 12 -10.39 11.18 0.36
C TYR A 12 -9.14 11.65 -0.41
N GLU A 13 -8.80 12.93 -0.26
CA GLU A 13 -7.65 13.57 -0.90
C GLU A 13 -6.36 12.89 -0.47
N ARG A 14 -6.28 12.56 0.81
CA ARG A 14 -5.10 11.93 1.38
C ARG A 14 -4.97 10.48 0.90
N GLN A 15 -6.06 9.72 0.82
CA GLN A 15 -6.06 8.39 0.22
C GLN A 15 -5.67 8.44 -1.26
N GLY A 16 -6.13 9.46 -1.99
CA GLY A 16 -5.75 9.70 -3.38
C GLY A 16 -4.26 9.98 -3.52
N TYR A 17 -3.72 10.91 -2.73
CA TYR A 17 -2.29 11.20 -2.67
C TYR A 17 -1.46 9.95 -2.43
N ILE A 18 -1.85 9.13 -1.44
CA ILE A 18 -1.15 7.88 -1.11
C ILE A 18 -1.18 6.92 -2.27
N TYR A 19 -2.35 6.70 -2.89
CA TYR A 19 -2.52 5.77 -4.00
C TYR A 19 -1.66 6.17 -5.20
N PHE A 20 -1.78 7.42 -5.67
CA PHE A 20 -1.03 7.88 -6.84
C PHE A 20 0.46 7.96 -6.57
N SER A 21 0.88 8.39 -5.38
CA SER A 21 2.29 8.32 -4.99
C SER A 21 2.79 6.88 -5.06
N SER A 22 2.07 5.94 -4.44
CA SER A 22 2.51 4.54 -4.41
C SER A 22 2.60 3.91 -5.81
N LEU A 23 1.66 4.22 -6.71
CA LEU A 23 1.71 3.78 -8.11
C LEU A 23 2.94 4.32 -8.86
N LEU A 24 3.32 5.57 -8.60
CA LEU A 24 4.48 6.21 -9.23
C LEU A 24 5.81 5.82 -8.56
N TYR A 25 5.83 4.78 -7.72
CA TYR A 25 7.02 4.32 -6.99
C TYR A 25 8.27 4.24 -7.89
N ARG A 26 8.15 3.70 -9.11
CA ARG A 26 9.29 3.51 -10.03
C ARG A 26 9.88 4.82 -10.56
N GLU A 27 9.12 5.90 -10.55
CA GLU A 27 9.52 7.23 -11.03
C GLU A 27 10.08 8.10 -9.90
N MET A 28 9.98 7.64 -8.65
CA MET A 28 10.44 8.40 -7.49
C MET A 28 11.96 8.35 -7.31
N PRO A 29 12.57 9.38 -6.68
CA PRO A 29 13.94 9.29 -6.18
C PRO A 29 14.11 8.12 -5.20
N GLU A 30 15.30 7.52 -5.16
CA GLU A 30 15.62 6.37 -4.30
C GLU A 30 15.25 6.58 -2.83
N LYS A 31 15.42 7.81 -2.32
CA LYS A 31 15.06 8.16 -0.93
C LYS A 31 13.56 7.98 -0.66
N ALA A 32 12.71 8.37 -1.60
CA ALA A 32 11.27 8.22 -1.50
C ALA A 32 10.84 6.76 -1.72
N GLN A 33 11.48 6.06 -2.67
CA GLN A 33 11.29 4.62 -2.84
C GLN A 33 11.58 3.87 -1.54
N ARG A 34 12.71 4.16 -0.88
CA ARG A 34 13.09 3.50 0.37
C ARG A 34 12.09 3.75 1.50
N LYS A 35 11.48 4.95 1.56
CA LYS A 35 10.39 5.23 2.52
C LYS A 35 9.18 4.33 2.29
N ILE A 36 8.73 4.17 1.03
CA ILE A 36 7.60 3.29 0.70
C ILE A 36 7.92 1.83 1.02
N LEU A 37 9.12 1.37 0.65
CA LEU A 37 9.55 0.00 0.90
C LEU A 37 9.61 -0.30 2.41
N ASN A 38 10.23 0.58 3.19
CA ASN A 38 10.32 0.43 4.65
C ASN A 38 8.92 0.43 5.28
N LEU A 39 8.03 1.33 4.85
CA LEU A 39 6.65 1.35 5.32
C LEU A 39 5.91 0.04 5.00
N CYS A 40 6.15 -0.56 3.82
CA CYS A 40 5.59 -1.87 3.48
C CYS A 40 6.14 -2.97 4.39
N MET A 41 7.43 -2.95 4.73
CA MET A 41 8.05 -3.90 5.64
C MET A 41 7.46 -3.81 7.05
N GLU A 42 7.31 -2.58 7.57
CA GLU A 42 6.73 -2.30 8.88
C GLU A 42 5.24 -2.73 8.95
N CYS A 43 4.45 -2.40 7.93
CA CYS A 43 3.02 -2.71 7.91
C CYS A 43 2.71 -4.18 7.62
N GLY A 44 3.50 -4.79 6.74
CA GLY A 44 3.36 -6.17 6.27
C GLY A 44 3.94 -7.21 7.24
N GLY A 45 4.74 -6.80 8.23
CA GLY A 45 5.23 -7.69 9.28
C GLY A 45 6.15 -8.80 8.78
N GLY A 46 7.10 -8.49 7.89
CA GLY A 46 8.11 -9.44 7.38
C GLY A 46 7.58 -10.46 6.35
N ASP A 47 6.41 -11.03 6.58
CA ASP A 47 5.86 -12.09 5.72
C ASP A 47 4.95 -11.54 4.62
N TYR A 48 4.20 -10.47 4.90
CA TYR A 48 3.22 -9.91 3.96
C TYR A 48 3.70 -8.65 3.22
N TYR A 49 4.94 -8.20 3.46
CA TYR A 49 5.42 -6.96 2.84
C TYR A 49 5.46 -7.04 1.31
N ARG A 50 5.78 -8.21 0.73
CA ARG A 50 5.80 -8.41 -0.72
C ARG A 50 4.41 -8.27 -1.33
N ALA A 51 3.40 -8.86 -0.69
CA ALA A 51 2.01 -8.75 -1.09
C ALA A 51 1.51 -7.30 -1.00
N LEU A 52 1.80 -6.62 0.11
CA LEU A 52 1.44 -5.22 0.30
C LEU A 52 2.12 -4.32 -0.74
N PHE A 53 3.43 -4.48 -0.91
CA PHE A 53 4.22 -3.69 -1.85
C PHE A 53 3.69 -3.85 -3.28
N GLU A 54 3.47 -5.07 -3.73
CA GLU A 54 2.90 -5.32 -5.06
C GLU A 54 1.51 -4.70 -5.19
N PHE A 55 0.66 -4.84 -4.17
CA PHE A 55 -0.70 -4.27 -4.20
C PHE A 55 -0.73 -2.74 -4.27
N VAL A 56 0.17 -2.04 -3.58
CA VAL A 56 0.15 -0.56 -3.53
C VAL A 56 0.92 0.08 -4.68
N THR A 57 1.90 -0.62 -5.27
CA THR A 57 2.74 -0.09 -6.36
C THR A 57 2.29 -0.53 -7.75
N THR A 58 1.23 -1.33 -7.85
CA THR A 58 0.64 -1.78 -9.12
C THR A 58 -0.87 -1.60 -9.11
N ASP A 59 -1.52 -1.64 -10.28
CA ASP A 59 -3.00 -1.67 -10.37
C ASP A 59 -3.55 -3.11 -10.26
N ALA A 60 -2.80 -4.02 -9.64
CA ALA A 60 -3.20 -5.41 -9.47
C ALA A 60 -4.45 -5.53 -8.59
N ASN A 61 -5.36 -6.42 -8.99
CA ASN A 61 -6.57 -6.65 -8.21
C ASN A 61 -6.25 -7.42 -6.92
N ALA A 62 -6.99 -7.11 -5.85
CA ALA A 62 -6.73 -7.71 -4.54
C ALA A 62 -6.97 -9.22 -4.50
N THR A 63 -7.86 -9.78 -5.33
CA THR A 63 -8.07 -11.25 -5.42
C THR A 63 -6.83 -11.94 -5.97
N TYR A 64 -6.24 -11.40 -7.02
CA TYR A 64 -4.99 -11.86 -7.63
C TYR A 64 -3.83 -11.81 -6.63
N ILE A 65 -3.67 -10.69 -5.90
CA ILE A 65 -2.63 -10.57 -4.87
C ILE A 65 -2.83 -11.62 -3.76
N CYS A 66 -4.07 -11.80 -3.28
CA CYS A 66 -4.39 -12.80 -2.26
C CYS A 66 -4.01 -14.21 -2.71
N MET A 67 -4.34 -14.58 -3.96
CA MET A 67 -3.99 -15.88 -4.54
C MET A 67 -2.48 -16.05 -4.70
N LYS A 68 -1.80 -15.05 -5.28
CA LYS A 68 -0.37 -15.09 -5.59
C LYS A 68 0.51 -15.23 -4.35
N HIS A 69 0.17 -14.51 -3.28
CA HIS A 69 0.95 -14.46 -2.05
C HIS A 69 0.34 -15.28 -0.91
N SER A 70 -0.64 -16.14 -1.22
CA SER A 70 -1.29 -17.04 -0.26
C SER A 70 -1.75 -16.34 1.03
N LEU A 71 -2.38 -15.17 0.91
CA LEU A 71 -2.92 -14.42 2.05
C LEU A 71 -4.43 -14.23 1.95
N SER A 72 -5.06 -14.17 3.12
CA SER A 72 -6.50 -13.89 3.22
C SER A 72 -6.81 -12.44 2.87
N ARG A 73 -8.03 -12.22 2.36
CA ARG A 73 -8.53 -10.89 2.02
C ARG A 73 -8.52 -9.93 3.21
N SER A 74 -8.92 -10.41 4.38
CA SER A 74 -8.92 -9.63 5.63
C SER A 74 -7.52 -9.24 6.07
N THR A 75 -6.51 -10.10 5.84
CA THR A 75 -5.11 -9.78 6.11
C THR A 75 -4.61 -8.69 5.18
N LEU A 76 -4.90 -8.77 3.87
CA LEU A 76 -4.55 -7.74 2.91
C LEU A 76 -5.19 -6.39 3.28
N GLU A 77 -6.48 -6.37 3.59
CA GLU A 77 -7.18 -5.14 3.97
C GLU A 77 -6.64 -4.53 5.27
N ARG A 78 -6.28 -5.36 6.25
CA ARG A 78 -5.64 -4.91 7.49
C ARG A 78 -4.28 -4.25 7.25
N ILE A 79 -3.39 -4.88 6.49
CA ILE A 79 -2.05 -4.31 6.22
C ILE A 79 -2.12 -3.08 5.30
N VAL A 80 -3.08 -3.04 4.36
CA VAL A 80 -3.36 -1.85 3.56
C VAL A 80 -3.85 -0.70 4.42
N ARG A 81 -4.76 -0.96 5.37
CA ARG A 81 -5.21 0.07 6.31
C ARG A 81 -4.04 0.66 7.10
N LYS A 82 -3.17 -0.19 7.65
CA LYS A 82 -1.95 0.25 8.35
C LYS A 82 -1.03 1.09 7.45
N TYR A 83 -0.85 0.67 6.20
CA TYR A 83 -0.06 1.42 5.23
C TYR A 83 -0.59 2.83 5.00
N TYR A 84 -1.91 2.98 4.82
CA TYR A 84 -2.53 4.29 4.62
C TYR A 84 -2.47 5.17 5.87
N GLU A 85 -2.67 4.58 7.05
CA GLU A 85 -2.58 5.29 8.34
C GLU A 85 -1.14 5.75 8.64
N GLY A 86 -0.15 4.89 8.34
CA GLY A 86 1.28 5.17 8.55
C GLY A 86 1.96 5.98 7.45
N PHE A 87 1.25 6.31 6.36
CA PHE A 87 1.88 6.96 5.21
C PHE A 87 2.38 8.38 5.55
N PRO A 88 3.66 8.70 5.27
CA PRO A 88 4.27 9.95 5.67
C PRO A 88 3.57 11.17 5.07
N ARG A 89 3.47 12.27 5.83
CA ARG A 89 2.82 13.52 5.36
C ARG A 89 3.35 14.00 4.01
N ARG A 90 4.65 13.84 3.76
CA ARG A 90 5.32 14.10 2.47
C ARG A 90 6.44 13.07 2.24
N LEU A 91 6.52 12.55 1.02
CA LEU A 91 7.60 11.67 0.56
C LEU A 91 8.90 12.44 0.29
#